data_AF-E1RGV7-F1
#
_entry.id   AF-E1RGV7-F1
#
_cell.length_a   1.000
_cell.length_b   1.000
_cell.length_c   1.000
_cell.angle_alpha   90.00
_cell.angle_beta   90.00
_cell.angle_gamma   90.00
#
_symmetry.space_group_name_H-M   'P 1'
#
loop_
_entity.id
_entity.type
_entity.pdbx_description
1 polymer ?
#
loop_
_entity_poly.entity_id
_entity_poly.type
_entity_poly.pdbx_seq_one_letter_code
_entity_poly.pdbx_strand_id
1 'polypeptide(L)'
;MPETIINKSNCPNLETSAVWEEAGFIPPAFCRTVIEFLHRLYNDDIENIYDIDIARDQICDTGEKTTSGCSEYIFTDRERMYHFADEMNIPAGEMNDTEIADEIICRLIDEYTGDKFAFTDRSGIMEVLYKISTCIA
;
A
#
# COMPACT_ATOMS: atom_id res chain seq x y z
N MET A 1 6.87 1.29 37.92
CA MET A 1 7.02 1.84 36.56
C MET A 1 5.99 1.15 35.69
N PRO A 2 4.98 1.84 35.15
CA PRO A 2 4.02 1.20 34.28
C PRO A 2 4.65 0.94 32.91
N GLU A 3 4.68 -0.33 32.51
CA GLU A 3 5.05 -0.78 31.18
C GLU A 3 4.10 -0.15 30.16
N THR A 4 4.65 0.57 29.20
CA THR A 4 3.88 1.11 28.07
C THR A 4 3.56 -0.07 27.16
N ILE A 5 2.39 -0.68 27.39
CA ILE A 5 1.76 -1.59 26.43
C ILE A 5 1.46 -0.72 25.21
N ILE A 6 2.29 -0.84 24.17
CA ILE A 6 1.94 -0.33 22.84
C ILE A 6 0.72 -1.13 22.42
N ASN A 7 -0.46 -0.51 22.57
CA ASN A 7 -1.69 -1.02 21.99
C ASN A 7 -1.37 -1.36 20.54
N LYS A 8 -1.59 -2.61 20.13
CA LYS A 8 -1.70 -3.01 18.72
C LYS A 8 -2.80 -2.13 18.13
N SER A 9 -2.39 -0.97 17.62
CA SER A 9 -3.23 0.05 17.03
C SER A 9 -4.01 -0.59 15.91
N ASN A 10 -5.32 -0.79 16.13
CA ASN A 10 -6.46 -0.67 15.21
C ASN A 10 -6.21 -0.82 13.69
N CYS A 11 -5.24 -1.62 13.27
CA CYS A 11 -5.03 -1.93 11.89
C CYS A 11 -6.11 -2.96 11.55
N PRO A 12 -7.00 -2.66 10.59
CA PRO A 12 -7.84 -3.71 10.03
C PRO A 12 -6.95 -4.91 9.67
N ASN A 13 -7.44 -6.12 9.92
CA ASN A 13 -6.73 -7.33 9.50
C ASN A 13 -6.81 -7.38 7.96
N LEU A 14 -5.88 -6.68 7.30
CA LEU A 14 -5.76 -6.61 5.85
C LEU A 14 -5.26 -7.96 5.35
N GLU A 15 -5.85 -8.49 4.29
CA GLU A 15 -5.39 -9.76 3.68
C GLU A 15 -3.95 -9.61 3.17
N THR A 16 -3.60 -8.40 2.75
CA THR A 16 -2.24 -8.01 2.33
C THR A 16 -1.24 -7.88 3.48
N SER A 17 -1.62 -8.15 4.74
CA SER A 17 -0.71 -8.05 5.89
C SER A 17 0.53 -8.95 5.77
N ALA A 18 0.37 -10.14 5.17
CA ALA A 18 1.47 -11.07 4.96
C ALA A 18 2.53 -10.53 3.99
N VAL A 19 2.12 -9.73 2.99
CA VAL A 19 3.05 -9.10 2.03
C VAL A 19 4.05 -8.20 2.76
N TRP A 20 3.60 -7.46 3.77
CA TRP A 20 4.46 -6.55 4.55
C TRP A 20 5.41 -7.30 5.49
N GLU A 21 4.99 -8.43 6.02
CA GLU A 21 5.86 -9.31 6.82
C GLU A 21 6.95 -9.98 5.97
N GLU A 22 6.60 -10.35 4.73
CA GLU A 22 7.52 -10.90 3.75
C GLU A 22 8.47 -9.84 3.20
N ALA A 23 7.97 -8.64 2.91
CA ALA A 23 8.78 -7.53 2.41
C ALA A 23 9.69 -6.92 3.49
N GLY A 24 9.53 -7.24 4.79
CA GLY A 24 10.42 -6.76 5.85
C GLY A 24 10.21 -5.28 6.22
N PHE A 25 9.07 -4.68 5.87
CA PHE A 25 8.69 -3.35 6.32
C PHE A 25 7.18 -3.17 6.33
N ILE A 26 6.70 -2.20 7.13
CA ILE A 26 5.30 -1.80 7.18
C ILE A 26 5.19 -0.40 6.57
N PRO A 27 4.44 -0.24 5.46
CA PRO A 27 4.28 1.07 4.85
C PRO A 27 3.27 1.96 5.57
N PRO A 28 3.23 3.26 5.23
CA PRO A 28 2.21 4.19 5.72
C PRO A 28 0.80 3.62 5.55
N ALA A 29 -0.09 3.98 6.46
CA ALA A 29 -1.46 3.42 6.50
C ALA A 29 -2.21 3.61 5.17
N PHE A 30 -2.00 4.75 4.51
CA PHE A 30 -2.57 5.04 3.20
C PHE A 30 -2.16 4.00 2.14
N CYS A 31 -0.85 3.73 2.03
CA CYS A 31 -0.31 2.76 1.07
C CYS A 31 -0.89 1.35 1.31
N ARG A 32 -1.02 0.95 2.59
CA ARG A 32 -1.62 -0.34 2.95
C ARG A 32 -3.09 -0.44 2.56
N THR A 33 -3.87 0.61 2.82
CA THR A 33 -5.29 0.67 2.44
C THR A 33 -5.47 0.60 0.92
N VAL A 34 -4.61 1.29 0.17
CA VAL A 34 -4.60 1.27 -1.29
C VAL A 34 -4.30 -0.13 -1.83
N ILE A 35 -3.24 -0.76 -1.35
CA ILE A 35 -2.83 -2.09 -1.82
C ILE A 35 -3.88 -3.15 -1.47
N GLU A 36 -4.50 -3.08 -0.28
CA GLU A 36 -5.62 -3.96 0.05
C GLU A 36 -6.79 -3.77 -0.90
N PHE A 37 -7.15 -2.53 -1.22
CA PHE A 37 -8.24 -2.27 -2.17
C PHE A 37 -7.94 -2.85 -3.54
N LEU A 38 -6.71 -2.65 -4.04
CA LEU A 38 -6.26 -3.22 -5.30
C LEU A 38 -6.25 -4.75 -5.28
N HIS A 39 -5.82 -5.36 -4.19
CA HIS A 39 -5.83 -6.81 -4.00
C HIS A 39 -7.24 -7.40 -4.12
N ARG A 40 -8.21 -6.82 -3.39
CA ARG A 40 -9.61 -7.26 -3.43
C ARG A 40 -10.25 -7.05 -4.80
N LEU A 41 -9.95 -5.93 -5.44
CA LEU A 41 -10.44 -5.64 -6.79
C LEU A 41 -9.82 -6.60 -7.82
N TYR A 42 -8.54 -6.96 -7.67
CA TYR A 42 -7.87 -7.96 -8.50
C TYR A 42 -8.45 -9.35 -8.31
N ASN A 43 -8.90 -9.72 -7.11
CA ASN A 43 -9.53 -11.02 -6.84
C ASN A 43 -11.03 -11.08 -7.20
N ASP A 44 -11.58 -10.04 -7.84
CA ASP A 44 -13.00 -9.88 -8.14
C ASP A 44 -13.91 -9.91 -6.88
N ASP A 45 -13.35 -9.71 -5.68
CA ASP A 45 -14.12 -9.60 -4.43
C ASP A 45 -14.93 -8.28 -4.35
N ILE A 46 -14.64 -7.33 -5.25
CA ILE A 46 -15.33 -6.06 -5.42
C ILE A 46 -16.03 -6.07 -6.77
N GLU A 47 -17.25 -6.61 -6.81
CA GLU A 47 -18.07 -6.69 -8.04
C GLU A 47 -18.94 -5.44 -8.28
N ASN A 48 -19.12 -4.58 -7.26
CA ASN A 48 -20.13 -3.52 -7.30
C ASN A 48 -19.54 -2.10 -7.18
N ILE A 49 -20.09 -1.16 -7.95
CA ILE A 49 -19.71 0.27 -7.94
C ILE A 49 -19.79 0.87 -6.53
N TYR A 50 -20.72 0.39 -5.71
CA TYR A 50 -20.89 0.85 -4.32
C TYR A 50 -19.68 0.53 -3.43
N ASP A 51 -19.02 -0.61 -3.65
CA ASP A 51 -17.84 -1.02 -2.90
C ASP A 51 -16.61 -0.21 -3.32
N ILE A 52 -16.56 0.22 -4.59
CA ILE A 52 -15.55 1.15 -5.12
C ILE A 52 -15.68 2.53 -4.49
N ASP A 53 -16.91 3.07 -4.37
CA ASP A 53 -17.15 4.37 -3.73
C ASP A 53 -16.79 4.35 -2.23
N ILE A 54 -17.17 3.29 -1.50
CA ILE A 54 -16.79 3.12 -0.09
C ILE A 54 -15.28 3.05 0.06
N ALA A 55 -14.60 2.27 -0.78
CA ALA A 55 -13.15 2.16 -0.73
C ALA A 55 -12.45 3.48 -1.08
N ARG A 56 -12.96 4.24 -2.06
CA ARG A 56 -12.47 5.58 -2.39
C ARG A 56 -12.58 6.50 -1.17
N ASP A 57 -13.71 6.49 -0.49
CA ASP A 57 -13.93 7.34 0.68
C ASP A 57 -13.02 6.93 1.84
N GLN A 58 -12.77 5.63 2.05
CA GLN A 58 -11.79 5.12 3.03
C GLN A 58 -10.35 5.51 2.68
N ILE A 59 -9.96 5.45 1.40
CA ILE A 59 -8.65 5.90 0.92
C ILE A 59 -8.50 7.41 1.15
N CYS A 60 -9.51 8.21 0.83
CA CYS A 60 -9.48 9.66 1.04
C CYS A 60 -9.39 10.02 2.53
N ASP A 61 -10.21 9.42 3.38
CA ASP A 61 -10.19 9.63 4.84
C ASP A 61 -8.86 9.18 5.47
N THR A 62 -8.28 8.08 4.97
CA THR A 62 -6.95 7.63 5.41
C THR A 62 -5.87 8.61 4.98
N GLY A 63 -5.93 9.12 3.74
CA GLY A 63 -5.00 10.12 3.21
C GLY A 63 -5.01 11.42 4.02
N GLU A 64 -6.21 11.92 4.35
CA GLU A 64 -6.37 13.10 5.21
C GLU A 64 -5.79 12.85 6.62
N LYS A 65 -6.04 11.67 7.21
CA LYS A 65 -5.48 11.31 8.52
C LYS A 65 -3.96 11.09 8.51
N THR A 66 -3.38 10.65 7.40
CA THR A 66 -1.93 10.47 7.28
C THR A 66 -1.15 11.77 7.27
N THR A 67 -1.79 12.91 6.97
CA THR A 67 -1.17 14.23 7.20
C THR A 67 -0.95 14.54 8.69
N SER A 68 -1.53 13.75 9.61
CA SER A 68 -1.52 14.04 11.04
C SER A 68 -0.87 12.98 11.95
N GLY A 69 -0.24 11.90 11.45
CA GLY A 69 0.53 11.03 12.38
C GLY A 69 0.89 9.59 12.02
N CYS A 70 0.84 9.15 10.76
CA CYS A 70 1.34 7.80 10.38
C CYS A 70 1.94 7.82 8.96
N SER A 71 2.81 8.80 8.73
CA SER A 71 3.43 9.10 7.44
C SER A 71 4.77 8.38 7.21
N GLU A 72 5.23 7.57 8.16
CA GLU A 72 6.58 7.00 8.14
C GLU A 72 6.57 5.48 7.95
N TYR A 73 7.57 5.00 7.21
CA TYR A 73 7.88 3.58 7.06
C TYR A 73 8.40 2.98 8.36
N ILE A 74 7.96 1.77 8.69
CA ILE A 74 8.54 0.98 9.78
C ILE A 74 9.32 -0.17 9.16
N PHE A 75 10.64 -0.03 9.09
CA PHE A 75 11.53 -1.10 8.63
C PHE A 75 11.73 -2.12 9.74
N THR A 76 11.23 -3.35 9.53
CA THR A 76 11.30 -4.43 10.53
C THR A 76 12.49 -5.34 10.27
N ASP A 77 12.85 -5.56 9.02
CA ASP A 77 13.98 -6.37 8.57
C ASP A 77 14.49 -5.82 7.23
N ARG A 78 15.56 -5.02 7.28
CA ARG A 78 16.13 -4.40 6.08
C ARG A 78 16.68 -5.42 5.10
N GLU A 79 17.43 -6.42 5.57
CA GLU A 79 18.02 -7.43 4.67
C GLU A 79 16.91 -8.15 3.87
N ARG A 80 15.79 -8.43 4.54
CA ARG A 80 14.62 -8.99 3.89
C ARG A 80 14.00 -8.03 2.87
N MET A 81 13.89 -6.74 3.18
CA MET A 81 13.42 -5.73 2.21
C MET A 81 14.30 -5.68 0.97
N TYR A 82 15.63 -5.69 1.12
CA TYR A 82 16.55 -5.70 -0.03
C TYR A 82 16.44 -7.01 -0.83
N HIS A 83 16.25 -8.15 -0.17
CA HIS A 83 16.00 -9.43 -0.86
C HIS A 83 14.70 -9.40 -1.65
N PHE A 84 13.62 -8.91 -1.03
CA PHE A 84 12.32 -8.77 -1.68
C PHE A 84 12.39 -7.81 -2.87
N ALA A 85 13.12 -6.70 -2.74
CA ALA A 85 13.40 -5.78 -3.84
C ALA A 85 14.12 -6.48 -5.01
N ASP A 86 15.11 -7.32 -4.72
CA ASP A 86 15.83 -8.10 -5.75
C ASP A 86 14.91 -9.11 -6.45
N GLU A 87 14.04 -9.80 -5.72
CA GLU A 87 13.02 -10.69 -6.28
C GLU A 87 12.06 -9.95 -7.22
N MET A 88 11.74 -8.70 -6.91
CA MET A 88 10.96 -7.80 -7.76
C MET A 88 11.76 -7.14 -8.90
N ASN A 89 13.05 -7.47 -9.06
CA ASN A 89 13.98 -6.87 -10.01
C ASN A 89 14.13 -5.34 -9.83
N ILE A 90 14.14 -4.87 -8.59
CA ILE A 90 14.37 -3.46 -8.22
C ILE A 90 15.87 -3.24 -7.94
N PRO A 91 16.58 -2.41 -8.73
CA PRO A 91 17.99 -2.18 -8.53
C PRO A 91 18.26 -1.24 -7.34
N ALA A 92 18.74 -1.78 -6.22
CA ALA A 92 18.99 -1.04 -4.98
C ALA A 92 20.22 -0.10 -4.98
N GLY A 93 20.94 0.05 -6.10
CA GLY A 93 22.32 0.54 -6.16
C GLY A 93 22.64 1.82 -5.38
N GLU A 94 21.99 2.95 -5.72
CA GLU A 94 22.18 4.24 -5.03
C GLU A 94 20.95 4.66 -4.20
N MET A 95 19.94 3.80 -4.11
CA MET A 95 18.67 4.10 -3.45
C MET A 95 18.81 3.95 -1.94
N ASN A 96 18.20 4.86 -1.19
CA ASN A 96 18.05 4.71 0.25
C ASN A 96 16.86 3.79 0.59
N ASP A 97 16.75 3.37 1.86
CA ASP A 97 15.71 2.43 2.30
C ASP A 97 14.29 2.87 1.95
N THR A 98 14.00 4.18 2.07
CA THR A 98 12.68 4.74 1.74
C THR A 98 12.41 4.66 0.25
N GLU A 99 13.40 5.04 -0.58
CA GLU A 99 13.27 4.96 -2.04
C GLU A 99 13.02 3.52 -2.51
N ILE A 100 13.67 2.54 -1.86
CA ILE A 100 13.45 1.11 -2.16
C ILE A 100 12.05 0.67 -1.74
N ALA A 101 11.60 1.07 -0.55
CA ALA A 101 10.24 0.76 -0.09
C ALA A 101 9.16 1.41 -0.97
N ASP A 102 9.37 2.64 -1.44
CA ASP A 102 8.50 3.33 -2.40
C ASP A 102 8.43 2.54 -3.72
N GLU A 103 9.56 2.11 -4.27
CA GLU A 103 9.60 1.35 -5.51
C GLU A 103 8.93 -0.03 -5.36
N ILE A 104 9.10 -0.72 -4.22
CA ILE A 104 8.38 -1.96 -3.92
C ILE A 104 6.86 -1.72 -3.96
N ILE A 105 6.38 -0.64 -3.34
CA ILE A 105 4.95 -0.29 -3.37
C ILE A 105 4.47 -0.01 -4.79
N CYS A 106 5.23 0.76 -5.57
CA CYS A 106 4.90 1.06 -6.96
C CYS A 106 4.79 -0.23 -7.79
N ARG A 107 5.72 -1.17 -7.63
CA ARG A 107 5.65 -2.46 -8.33
C ARG A 107 4.45 -3.31 -7.92
N LEU A 108 4.09 -3.31 -6.64
CA LEU A 108 2.87 -3.99 -6.18
C LEU A 108 1.61 -3.35 -6.79
N ILE A 109 1.54 -2.00 -6.85
CA ILE A 109 0.45 -1.30 -7.53
C ILE A 109 0.38 -1.70 -9.00
N ASP A 110 1.52 -1.72 -9.70
CA ASP A 110 1.60 -2.11 -11.11
C ASP A 110 1.15 -3.57 -11.31
N GLU A 111 1.55 -4.48 -10.43
CA GLU A 111 1.15 -5.89 -10.49
C GLU A 111 -0.36 -6.06 -10.37
N TYR A 112 -0.99 -5.36 -9.42
CA TYR A 112 -2.44 -5.39 -9.30
C TYR A 112 -3.13 -4.66 -10.45
N THR A 113 -2.54 -3.59 -11.00
CA THR A 113 -3.20 -2.75 -12.01
C THR A 113 -2.99 -3.19 -13.47
N GLY A 114 -1.94 -3.97 -13.76
CA GLY A 114 -1.43 -4.22 -15.11
C GLY A 114 -2.41 -4.87 -16.09
N ASP A 115 -2.95 -6.05 -15.77
CA ASP A 115 -3.72 -6.84 -16.76
C ASP A 115 -5.24 -6.73 -16.63
N LYS A 116 -5.77 -6.47 -15.42
CA LYS A 116 -7.23 -6.44 -15.18
C LYS A 116 -7.88 -5.08 -15.44
N PHE A 117 -7.15 -3.97 -15.34
CA PHE A 117 -7.74 -2.61 -15.39
C PHE A 117 -7.63 -1.90 -16.73
N ALA A 118 -7.11 -2.58 -17.75
CA ALA A 118 -7.08 -2.04 -19.10
C ALA A 118 -8.49 -1.78 -19.69
N PHE A 119 -9.56 -2.40 -19.15
CA PHE A 119 -10.88 -2.45 -19.81
C PHE A 119 -12.10 -1.96 -19.01
N THR A 120 -11.98 -1.57 -17.74
CA THR A 120 -13.12 -1.12 -16.93
C THR A 120 -13.22 0.41 -16.88
N ASP A 121 -14.44 0.96 -16.91
CA ASP A 121 -14.75 2.39 -16.95
C ASP A 121 -13.86 3.21 -15.99
N ARG A 122 -12.92 3.95 -16.59
CA ARG A 122 -11.67 4.38 -15.97
C ARG A 122 -11.80 5.56 -15.01
N SER A 123 -12.98 6.16 -14.85
CA SER A 123 -13.07 7.46 -14.19
C SER A 123 -12.82 7.41 -12.67
N GLY A 124 -13.27 6.36 -11.97
CA GLY A 124 -13.07 6.22 -10.53
C GLY A 124 -11.70 5.64 -10.15
N ILE A 125 -11.23 4.62 -10.89
CA ILE A 125 -9.96 3.95 -10.63
C ILE A 125 -8.77 4.86 -10.98
N MET A 126 -8.85 5.62 -12.08
CA MET A 126 -7.81 6.58 -12.43
C MET A 126 -7.74 7.76 -11.45
N GLU A 127 -8.84 8.15 -10.80
CA GLU A 127 -8.81 9.17 -9.75
C GLU A 127 -8.07 8.65 -8.51
N VAL A 128 -8.30 7.38 -8.13
CA VAL A 128 -7.59 6.72 -7.03
C VAL A 128 -6.11 6.58 -7.37
N LEU A 129 -5.76 6.09 -8.55
CA LEU A 129 -4.37 5.98 -9.02
C LEU A 129 -3.67 7.34 -9.15
N TYR A 130 -4.38 8.37 -9.60
CA TYR A 130 -3.87 9.74 -9.65
C TYR A 130 -3.58 10.27 -8.23
N LYS A 131 -4.49 10.08 -7.28
CA LYS A 131 -4.27 10.46 -5.87
C LYS A 131 -3.07 9.72 -5.27
N ILE A 132 -2.91 8.44 -5.57
CA ILE A 132 -1.74 7.65 -5.15
C ILE A 132 -0.45 8.24 -5.73
N SER A 133 -0.44 8.57 -7.04
CA SER A 133 0.73 9.19 -7.69
C SER A 133 1.10 10.56 -7.10
N THR A 134 0.13 11.30 -6.55
CA THR A 134 0.37 12.60 -5.88
C THR A 134 0.76 12.47 -4.41
N CYS A 135 0.64 11.28 -3.80
CA CYS A 135 1.04 11.02 -2.42
C CYS A 135 2.44 10.41 -2.29
N ILE A 136 2.98 9.84 -3.37
CA ILE A 136 4.32 9.21 -3.42
C ILE A 136 5.38 10.20 -4.01
N ALA A 137 4.96 11.35 -4.56
CA ALA A 137 5.83 12.40 -5.09
C ALA A 137 6.14 13.50 -4.08
#